data_AF-A0A847UW95-F1
#
_entry.id   AF-A0A847UW95-F1
#
_cell.length_a   1.000
_cell.length_b   1.000
_cell.length_c   1.000
_cell.angle_alpha   90.00
_cell.angle_beta   90.00
_cell.angle_gamma   90.00
#
_symmetry.space_group_name_H-M   'P 1'
#
loop_
_entity.id
_entity.type
_entity.pdbx_description
1 polymer ?
#
loop_
_entity_poly.entity_id
_entity_poly.type
_entity_poly.pdbx_seq_one_letter_code
_entity_poly.pdbx_strand_id
1 'polypeptide(L)'
;MAAMVAQMLVAEGAIASRRTVVIDKAKGEAVVFLDDRPVARFPASFGIDPKSDKHKAFDCATPEGLYMVTNKNDRSRFHRTLGLSYPNPANAEKALAEGVISLAGYTRIRDAAWKS
;
A
#
# COMPACT_ATOMS: atom_id res chain seq x y z
N MET A 1 -0.01 -48.92 -18.30
CA MET A 1 1.05 -48.79 -17.29
C MET A 1 0.98 -47.39 -16.69
N ALA A 2 0.71 -47.35 -15.39
CA ALA A 2 0.91 -46.25 -14.43
C ALA A 2 0.50 -44.82 -14.85
N ALA A 3 -0.74 -44.48 -14.49
CA ALA A 3 -1.04 -43.15 -14.00
C ALA A 3 -0.30 -42.91 -12.65
N MET A 4 0.34 -41.75 -12.52
CA MET A 4 0.70 -41.08 -11.27
C MET A 4 0.54 -39.59 -11.62
N VAL A 5 -0.56 -38.90 -11.36
CA VAL A 5 -1.19 -38.59 -10.07
C VAL A 5 -0.14 -38.28 -8.99
N ALA A 6 0.31 -37.03 -8.98
CA ALA A 6 0.74 -36.37 -7.76
C ALA A 6 -0.41 -35.46 -7.30
N GLN A 7 -1.31 -36.05 -6.52
CA GLN A 7 -2.27 -35.37 -5.67
C GLN A 7 -1.52 -34.44 -4.69
N MET A 8 -1.90 -33.17 -4.65
CA MET A 8 -2.84 -32.60 -3.68
C MET A 8 -2.19 -32.21 -2.34
N LEU A 9 -1.90 -30.91 -2.23
CA LEU A 9 -2.16 -30.14 -1.02
C LEU A 9 -2.89 -28.86 -1.44
N VAL A 10 -4.12 -29.03 -1.93
CA VAL A 10 -5.10 -27.94 -1.85
C VAL A 10 -5.47 -27.86 -0.38
N ALA A 11 -4.86 -26.91 0.33
CA ALA A 11 -5.39 -26.50 1.61
C ALA A 11 -6.79 -25.92 1.34
N GLU A 12 -7.83 -26.64 1.76
CA GLU A 12 -9.20 -26.14 1.85
C GLU A 12 -9.25 -25.07 2.95
N GLY A 13 -8.73 -23.90 2.63
CA GLY A 13 -9.16 -22.65 3.23
C GLY A 13 -9.77 -21.85 2.09
N ALA A 14 -10.99 -21.36 2.25
CA ALA A 14 -11.59 -20.44 1.30
C ALA A 14 -10.54 -19.37 0.95
N ILE A 15 -10.00 -19.39 -0.28
CA ILE A 15 -9.09 -18.34 -0.73
C ILE A 15 -9.97 -17.10 -0.81
N ALA A 16 -9.95 -16.33 0.26
CA ALA A 16 -10.64 -15.06 0.32
C ALA A 16 -10.08 -14.22 -0.83
N SER A 17 -10.96 -13.82 -1.75
CA SER A 17 -10.57 -13.06 -2.93
C SER A 17 -9.80 -11.80 -2.52
N ARG A 18 -8.62 -11.63 -3.11
CA ARG A 18 -7.70 -10.57 -2.75
C ARG A 18 -8.17 -9.27 -3.40
N ARG A 19 -8.52 -8.27 -2.58
CA ARG A 19 -8.84 -6.93 -3.09
C ARG A 19 -7.60 -6.06 -3.03
N THR A 20 -7.17 -5.56 -4.18
CA THR A 20 -6.01 -4.66 -4.31
C THR A 20 -6.44 -3.38 -5.00
N VAL A 21 -5.91 -2.24 -4.58
CA VAL A 21 -6.09 -0.97 -5.29
C VAL A 21 -4.73 -0.54 -5.81
N VAL A 22 -4.63 -0.37 -7.13
CA VAL A 22 -3.42 0.14 -7.79
C VAL A 22 -3.66 1.60 -8.11
N ILE A 23 -2.75 2.45 -7.66
CA ILE A 23 -2.77 3.89 -7.91
C ILE A 23 -1.67 4.20 -8.92
N ASP A 24 -2.03 4.58 -10.14
CA ASP A 24 -1.10 4.99 -11.19
C ASP A 24 -1.05 6.52 -11.22
N LYS A 25 0.01 7.07 -10.61
CA LYS A 25 0.24 8.52 -10.53
C LYS A 25 0.47 9.16 -11.89
N ALA A 26 1.17 8.46 -12.80
CA ALA A 26 1.50 8.97 -14.12
C ALA A 26 0.25 9.12 -14.99
N LYS A 27 -0.71 8.21 -14.85
CA LYS A 27 -1.98 8.25 -15.59
C LYS A 27 -3.10 8.97 -14.87
N GLY A 28 -2.98 9.28 -13.57
CA GLY A 28 -4.08 9.88 -12.83
C GLY A 28 -5.24 8.90 -12.63
N GLU A 29 -4.97 7.61 -12.40
CA GLU A 29 -6.02 6.59 -12.25
C GLU A 29 -5.84 5.73 -10.99
N ALA A 30 -6.98 5.28 -10.46
CA ALA A 30 -7.06 4.25 -9.44
C ALA A 30 -7.82 3.04 -10.01
N VAL A 31 -7.22 1.87 -9.93
CA VAL A 31 -7.80 0.62 -10.44
C VAL A 31 -7.98 -0.36 -9.30
N VAL A 32 -9.21 -0.85 -9.12
CA VAL A 32 -9.53 -1.87 -8.12
C VAL A 32 -9.43 -3.23 -8.80
N PHE A 33 -8.67 -4.13 -8.20
CA PHE A 33 -8.51 -5.51 -8.61
C PHE A 33 -9.18 -6.45 -7.61
N LEU A 34 -9.83 -7.48 -8.15
CA LEU A 34 -10.23 -8.67 -7.42
C LEU A 34 -9.38 -9.82 -7.96
N ASP A 35 -8.48 -10.31 -7.11
CA ASP A 35 -7.36 -11.16 -7.50
C ASP A 35 -6.55 -10.46 -8.61
N ASP A 36 -6.46 -11.05 -9.80
CA ASP A 36 -5.74 -10.47 -10.94
C ASP A 36 -6.64 -9.76 -11.96
N ARG A 37 -7.94 -9.61 -11.65
CA ARG A 37 -8.92 -8.99 -12.57
C ARG A 37 -9.28 -7.58 -12.16
N PRO A 38 -9.15 -6.57 -13.05
CA PRO A 38 -9.64 -5.22 -12.77
C PRO A 38 -11.17 -5.22 -12.74
N VAL A 39 -11.74 -4.75 -11.64
CA VAL A 39 -13.20 -4.71 -11.41
C VAL A 39 -13.77 -3.29 -11.39
N ALA A 40 -12.94 -2.28 -11.16
CA ALA A 40 -13.35 -0.88 -11.24
C ALA A 40 -12.17 0.04 -11.57
N ARG A 41 -12.46 1.17 -12.22
CA ARG A 41 -11.49 2.23 -12.53
C ARG A 41 -12.09 3.57 -12.14
N PHE A 42 -11.28 4.43 -11.53
CA PHE A 42 -11.67 5.76 -11.11
C PHE A 42 -10.60 6.77 -11.51
N PRO A 43 -10.96 8.00 -11.90
CA PRO A 43 -9.99 9.08 -11.99
C PRO A 43 -9.42 9.37 -10.60
N ALA A 44 -8.11 9.55 -10.53
CA ALA A 44 -7.39 9.92 -9.31
C ALA A 44 -6.76 11.30 -9.50
N SER A 45 -7.07 12.20 -8.57
CA SER A 45 -6.42 13.51 -8.50
C SER A 45 -5.41 13.50 -7.36
N PHE A 46 -4.20 13.90 -7.68
CA PHE A 46 -3.13 14.09 -6.70
C PHE A 46 -2.98 15.58 -6.41
N GLY A 47 -2.41 15.89 -5.24
CA GLY A 47 -2.18 17.27 -4.82
C GLY A 47 -1.09 17.97 -5.62
N ILE A 48 -0.47 18.96 -4.98
CA ILE A 48 0.44 19.93 -5.61
C ILE A 48 1.67 19.27 -6.26
N ASP A 49 2.17 18.16 -5.71
CA ASP A 49 3.24 17.38 -6.33
C ASP A 49 2.76 15.95 -6.68
N PRO A 50 2.21 15.76 -7.89
CA PRO A 50 1.67 14.48 -8.31
C PRO A 50 2.75 13.50 -8.77
N LYS A 51 3.99 13.96 -9.01
CA LYS A 51 5.05 13.16 -9.66
C LYS A 51 6.10 12.69 -8.67
N SER A 52 6.51 13.52 -7.72
CA SER A 52 7.55 13.14 -6.77
C SER A 52 7.06 12.05 -5.84
N ASP A 53 7.97 11.17 -5.42
CA ASP A 53 7.73 10.25 -4.31
C ASP A 53 7.74 11.04 -2.99
N LYS A 54 7.03 10.54 -1.98
CA LYS A 54 6.98 11.21 -0.68
C LYS A 54 8.27 10.96 0.11
N HIS A 55 9.02 12.02 0.39
CA HIS A 55 10.27 11.99 1.14
C HIS A 55 10.12 12.52 2.58
N LYS A 56 9.29 13.54 2.83
CA LYS A 56 9.15 14.17 4.15
C LYS A 56 7.74 14.68 4.46
N ALA A 57 7.50 15.02 5.73
CA ALA A 57 6.28 15.72 6.11
C ALA A 57 6.18 17.04 5.33
N PHE A 58 4.97 17.38 4.86
CA PHE A 58 4.66 18.61 4.11
C PHE A 58 5.26 18.76 2.71
N ASP A 59 5.81 17.70 2.10
CA ASP A 59 6.24 17.72 0.69
C ASP A 59 5.11 17.56 -0.33
N CYS A 60 3.86 17.45 0.11
CA CYS A 60 2.66 17.30 -0.72
C CYS A 60 2.68 16.15 -1.75
N ALA A 61 3.59 15.19 -1.59
CA ALA A 61 3.71 14.02 -2.46
C ALA A 61 2.94 12.80 -1.92
N THR A 62 2.53 11.92 -2.84
CA THR A 62 1.90 10.63 -2.51
C THR A 62 2.96 9.53 -2.54
N PRO A 63 3.12 8.75 -1.45
CA PRO A 63 4.16 7.74 -1.36
C PRO A 63 3.94 6.61 -2.36
N GLU A 64 5.02 6.13 -2.97
CA GLU A 64 5.01 4.99 -3.88
C GLU A 64 5.39 3.70 -3.13
N GLY A 65 4.93 2.55 -3.63
CA GLY A 65 5.17 1.24 -3.03
C GLY A 65 3.92 0.50 -2.58
N LEU A 66 4.12 -0.61 -1.88
CA LEU A 66 3.05 -1.47 -1.40
C LEU A 66 2.64 -1.07 0.02
N TYR A 67 1.34 -0.80 0.20
CA TYR A 67 0.75 -0.42 1.47
C TYR A 67 -0.51 -1.24 1.75
N MET A 68 -0.75 -1.49 3.03
CA MET A 68 -1.98 -2.09 3.52
C MET A 68 -2.93 -0.98 3.97
N VAL A 69 -4.23 -1.19 3.77
CA VAL A 69 -5.25 -0.31 4.34
C VAL A 69 -5.44 -0.68 5.81
N THR A 70 -5.02 0.21 6.71
CA THR A 70 -5.09 0.01 8.17
C THR A 70 -6.43 0.41 8.76
N ASN A 71 -7.12 1.37 8.14
CA ASN A 71 -8.42 1.85 8.60
C ASN A 71 -9.28 2.35 7.43
N LYS A 72 -10.60 2.29 7.57
CA LYS A 72 -11.57 2.90 6.67
C LYS A 72 -12.47 3.82 7.49
N ASN A 73 -12.37 5.12 7.26
CA ASN A 73 -13.23 6.09 7.92
C ASN A 73 -14.40 6.46 7.00
N ASP A 74 -15.56 5.87 7.28
CA ASP A 74 -16.82 6.14 6.59
C ASP A 74 -17.66 7.23 7.27
N ARG A 75 -17.29 7.69 8.47
CA ARG A 75 -18.01 8.68 9.29
C ARG A 75 -17.49 10.12 9.15
N SER A 76 -16.72 10.40 8.10
CA SER A 76 -16.17 11.74 7.87
C SER A 76 -17.22 12.69 7.30
N ARG A 77 -17.31 13.90 7.87
CA ARG A 77 -18.15 14.99 7.35
C ARG A 77 -17.66 15.59 6.03
N PHE A 78 -16.42 15.29 5.65
CA PHE A 78 -15.79 15.81 4.43
C PHE A 78 -15.82 14.73 3.35
N HIS A 79 -14.96 13.71 3.46
CA HIS A 79 -14.84 12.61 2.50
C HIS A 79 -14.41 11.31 3.18
N ARG A 80 -14.73 10.16 2.57
CA ARG A 80 -14.26 8.83 3.01
C ARG A 80 -12.75 8.75 2.88
N THR A 81 -12.06 8.26 3.92
CA THR A 81 -10.60 8.13 3.91
C THR A 81 -10.17 6.70 4.20
N LEU A 82 -9.05 6.30 3.57
CA LEU A 82 -8.37 5.04 3.83
C LEU A 82 -7.05 5.35 4.51
N GLY A 83 -6.87 4.83 5.72
CA GLY A 83 -5.57 4.85 6.40
C GLY A 83 -4.64 3.85 5.72
N LEU A 84 -3.39 4.24 5.47
CA LEU A 84 -2.38 3.36 4.88
C LEU A 84 -1.32 3.00 5.92
N SER A 85 -0.68 1.85 5.76
CA SER A 85 0.48 1.41 6.54
C SER A 85 1.77 2.17 6.17
N TYR A 86 1.65 3.48 5.96
CA TYR A 86 2.76 4.39 5.70
C TYR A 86 3.11 5.16 6.99
N PRO A 87 4.40 5.41 7.30
CA PRO A 87 5.57 4.87 6.61
C PRO A 87 5.83 3.40 6.98
N ASN A 88 6.31 2.61 6.02
CA ASN A 88 6.76 1.24 6.25
C ASN A 88 8.29 1.21 6.53
N PRO A 89 8.90 0.07 6.89
CA PRO A 89 10.34 0.00 7.15
C PRO A 89 11.21 0.39 5.96
N ALA A 90 10.84 0.01 4.73
CA ALA A 90 11.58 0.39 3.52
C ALA A 90 11.61 1.92 3.32
N ASN A 91 10.51 2.61 3.63
CA ASN A 91 10.47 4.08 3.61
C ASN A 91 11.38 4.68 4.70
N ALA A 92 11.43 4.05 5.88
CA ALA A 92 12.31 4.49 6.96
C ALA A 92 13.79 4.30 6.59
N GLU A 93 14.15 3.19 5.95
CA GLU A 93 15.49 2.92 5.44
C GLU A 93 15.91 3.96 4.40
N LYS A 94 15.06 4.20 3.39
CA LYS A 94 15.29 5.23 2.36
C LYS A 94 15.46 6.61 2.99
N ALA A 95 14.57 7.01 3.89
CA ALA A 95 14.64 8.31 4.54
C ALA A 95 15.87 8.48 5.44
N LEU A 96 16.37 7.40 6.06
CA LEU A 96 17.61 7.43 6.84
C LEU A 96 18.83 7.58 5.93
N ALA A 97 18.87 6.82 4.82
CA ALA A 97 19.96 6.88 3.84
C ALA A 97 20.06 8.27 3.17
N GLU A 98 18.93 8.93 2.94
CA GLU A 98 18.85 10.28 2.39
C GLU A 98 19.08 11.39 3.44
N GLY A 99 19.27 11.03 4.72
CA GLY A 99 19.47 11.99 5.82
C GLY A 99 18.23 12.80 6.20
N VAL A 100 17.04 12.38 5.75
CA VAL A 100 15.76 13.05 6.03
C VAL A 100 15.32 12.82 7.47
N ILE A 101 15.63 11.65 8.04
CA ILE A 101 15.33 11.31 9.44
C ILE A 101 16.60 10.91 10.18
N SER A 102 16.61 11.12 11.50
CA SER A 102 17.67 10.62 12.37
C SER A 102 17.53 9.12 12.62
N LEU A 103 18.61 8.48 13.10
CA LEU A 103 18.57 7.08 13.55
C LEU A 103 17.48 6.84 14.60
N ALA A 104 17.24 7.80 15.50
CA ALA A 104 16.15 7.72 16.46
C ALA A 104 14.76 7.80 15.80
N GLY A 105 14.62 8.52 14.68
CA GLY A 105 13.39 8.53 13.88
C GLY A 105 13.17 7.20 13.17
N TYR A 106 14.21 6.65 12.57
CA TYR A 106 14.20 5.33 11.94
C TYR A 106 13.74 4.22 12.91
N THR A 107 14.35 4.15 14.09
CA THR A 107 14.00 3.14 15.10
C THR A 107 12.52 3.21 15.49
N ARG A 108 11.95 4.41 15.65
CA ARG A 108 10.53 4.58 15.98
C ARG A 108 9.62 4.02 14.89
N ILE A 109 9.90 4.31 13.62
CA ILE A 109 9.08 3.83 12.50
C ILE A 109 9.18 2.31 12.37
N ARG A 110 10.40 1.77 12.43
CA ARG A 110 10.65 0.33 12.37
C ARG A 110 9.92 -0.41 13.49
N ASP A 111 10.03 0.07 14.72
CA ASP A 111 9.43 -0.58 15.89
C ASP A 111 7.90 -0.45 15.91
N ALA A 112 7.35 0.62 15.33
CA ALA A 112 5.90 0.79 15.18
C ALA A 112 5.31 -0.09 14.07
N ALA A 113 6.05 -0.33 12.98
CA ALA A 113 5.59 -1.16 11.87
C ALA A 113 5.36 -2.62 12.27
N TRP A 114 6.06 -3.12 13.30
CA TRP A 114 5.98 -4.50 13.78
C TRP A 114 5.05 -4.70 14.98
N LYS A 115 4.45 -3.63 15.51
CA LYS A 115 3.40 -3.74 16.53
C LYS A 115 2.04 -3.90 15.86
N SER A 116 1.70 -5.14 15.50
CA SER A 116 0.38 -5.57 15.05
C SER A 116 -0.24 -6.50 16.09
#